data_AF-A0A3B9C1Q7-F1
#
_entry.id   AF-A0A3B9C1Q7-F1
#
_cell.length_a   1.000
_cell.length_b   1.000
_cell.length_c   1.000
_cell.angle_alpha   90.00
_cell.angle_beta   90.00
_cell.angle_gamma   90.00
#
_symmetry.space_group_name_H-M   'P 1'
#
loop_
_entity.id
_entity.type
_entity.pdbx_description
1 polymer ?
#
loop_
_entity_poly.entity_id
_entity_poly.type
_entity_poly.pdbx_seq_one_letter_code
_entity_poly.pdbx_strand_id
1 'polypeptide(L)' 'QIYPNPSSGELQIRVLQSIQPNAMVELRDIQGRFIQAWELPLNGLFSQQIHGLNPGMYFIAIRNGQQSYVEKWRIE' A
#
# COMPACT_ATOMS: atom_id res chain seq x y z
N GLN A 1 1.77 31.14 7.81
CA GLN A 1 2.27 30.39 6.64
C GLN A 1 1.47 29.10 6.57
N ILE A 2 0.66 28.90 5.53
CA ILE A 2 -0.19 27.72 5.39
C ILE A 2 0.52 26.79 4.40
N TYR A 3 0.97 25.64 4.88
CA TYR A 3 1.52 24.59 4.03
C TYR A 3 0.36 23.85 3.34
N PRO A 4 0.47 23.51 2.04
CA PRO A 4 -0.56 22.74 1.38
C PRO A 4 -0.62 21.35 2.02
N ASN A 5 -1.84 20.87 2.22
CA ASN A 5 -2.10 19.52 2.73
C ASN A 5 -1.44 18.50 1.79
N PRO A 6 -0.37 17.78 2.21
CA PRO A 6 0.20 16.73 1.38
C PRO A 6 -0.84 15.61 1.27
N SER A 7 -1.18 15.24 0.03
CA SER A 7 -2.36 14.43 -0.30
C SER A 7 -2.56 13.23 0.65
N SER A 8 -3.81 13.03 1.05
CA SER A 8 -4.26 11.96 1.93
C SER A 8 -5.13 10.99 1.15
N GLY A 9 -4.80 9.70 1.18
CA GLY A 9 -5.57 8.64 0.52
C GLY A 9 -5.90 7.52 1.49
N GLU A 10 -7.11 6.97 1.39
CA GLU A 10 -7.45 5.71 2.08
C GLU A 10 -7.03 4.54 1.18
N LEU A 11 -6.14 3.68 1.68
CA LEU A 11 -5.77 2.45 1.00
C LEU A 11 -6.56 1.30 1.59
N GLN A 12 -7.48 0.74 0.79
CA GLN A 12 -8.22 -0.47 1.15
C GLN A 12 -7.77 -1.64 0.28
N ILE A 13 -7.38 -2.73 0.93
CA ILE A 13 -6.94 -3.97 0.29
C ILE A 13 -7.82 -5.11 0.81
N ARG A 14 -8.38 -5.87 -0.13
CA ARG A 14 -9.11 -7.10 0.14
C ARG A 14 -8.48 -8.24 -0.65
N VAL A 15 -7.98 -9.23 0.06
CA VAL A 15 -7.45 -10.46 -0.54
C VAL A 15 -8.46 -11.57 -0.36
N LEU A 16 -8.87 -12.19 -1.46
CA LEU A 16 -9.89 -13.25 -1.46
C LEU A 16 -9.30 -14.66 -1.29
N GLN A 17 -7.97 -14.78 -1.27
CA GLN A 17 -7.25 -16.05 -1.16
C GLN A 17 -6.62 -16.19 0.24
N SER A 18 -6.28 -17.41 0.63
CA SER A 18 -5.61 -17.69 1.91
C SER A 18 -4.30 -16.91 2.02
N ILE A 19 -4.24 -16.05 3.03
CA ILE A 19 -3.06 -15.24 3.34
C ILE A 19 -2.06 -16.11 4.11
N GLN A 20 -0.83 -16.20 3.62
CA GLN A 20 0.23 -16.87 4.38
C GLN A 20 0.62 -16.03 5.60
N PRO A 21 1.04 -16.68 6.71
CA PRO A 21 1.64 -15.98 7.84
C PRO A 21 2.79 -15.09 7.36
N ASN A 22 2.89 -13.87 7.91
CA ASN A 22 3.91 -12.86 7.58
C ASN A 22 3.78 -12.22 6.19
N ALA A 23 2.59 -12.22 5.59
CA ALA A 23 2.35 -11.41 4.40
C ALA A 23 2.50 -9.91 4.71
N MET A 24 3.14 -9.17 3.80
CA MET A 24 3.36 -7.74 3.94
C MET A 24 2.73 -6.98 2.77
N VAL A 25 2.08 -5.87 3.08
CA VAL A 25 1.70 -4.83 2.12
C VAL A 25 2.86 -3.84 2.04
N GLU A 26 3.41 -3.59 0.86
CA GLU A 26 4.45 -2.60 0.59
C GLU A 26 3.91 -1.51 -0.32
N LEU A 27 4.09 -0.26 0.07
CA LEU A 27 3.89 0.91 -0.79
C LEU A 27 5.22 1.34 -1.40
N ARG A 28 5.23 1.53 -2.71
CA ARG A 28 6.39 1.98 -3.50
C ARG A 28 6.00 3.11 -4.44
N ASP A 29 6.95 3.99 -4.75
CA ASP A 29 6.74 5.05 -5.74
C ASP A 29 6.87 4.55 -7.20
N ILE A 30 6.64 5.44 -8.17
CA ILE A 30 6.78 5.11 -9.61
C ILE A 30 8.16 4.59 -10.02
N GLN A 31 9.21 4.90 -9.26
CA GLN A 31 10.58 4.45 -9.50
C GLN A 31 10.86 3.10 -8.80
N GLY A 32 9.87 2.55 -8.09
CA GLY A 32 9.98 1.31 -7.32
C GLY A 32 10.62 1.49 -5.95
N ARG A 33 10.91 2.73 -5.54
CA ARG A 33 11.50 3.03 -4.23
C ARG A 33 10.50 2.71 -3.14
N PHE A 34 10.97 2.02 -2.10
CA PHE A 34 10.19 1.71 -0.91
C PHE A 34 9.77 2.98 -0.18
N ILE A 35 8.50 3.07 0.20
CA ILE A 35 7.97 4.17 1.02
C ILE A 35 7.63 3.64 2.41
N GLN A 36 6.79 2.61 2.47
CA GLN A 36 6.28 2.06 3.72
C GLN A 36 5.80 0.63 3.54
N ALA A 37 5.74 -0.13 4.63
CA ALA A 37 5.09 -1.43 4.65
C ALA A 37 4.28 -1.66 5.92
N TRP A 38 3.35 -2.59 5.82
CA TRP A 38 2.49 -3.04 6.90
C TRP A 38 2.33 -4.56 6.84
N GLU A 39 2.13 -5.17 8.00
CA GLU A 39 1.68 -6.55 8.06
C GLU A 39 0.25 -6.66 7.54
N LEU A 40 0.01 -7.65 6.69
CA LEU A 40 -1.31 -7.94 6.16
C LEU A 40 -2.03 -8.90 7.11
N PRO A 41 -3.16 -8.50 7.72
CA PRO A 41 -3.87 -9.37 8.64
C PRO A 41 -4.33 -10.67 7.94
N LEU A 42 -4.36 -11.77 8.70
CA LEU A 42 -4.75 -13.09 8.17
C LEU A 42 -6.19 -13.15 7.66
N ASN A 43 -7.05 -12.21 8.07
CA ASN A 43 -8.41 -12.08 7.55
C ASN A 43 -8.48 -11.47 6.13
N GLY A 44 -7.34 -11.08 5.55
CA GLY A 44 -7.24 -10.54 4.19
C GLY A 44 -7.79 -9.13 4.02
N LEU A 45 -8.14 -8.45 5.11
CA LEU A 45 -8.65 -7.08 5.11
C LEU A 45 -7.62 -6.14 5.71
N PHE A 46 -7.21 -5.16 4.92
CA PHE A 46 -6.32 -4.09 5.35
C PHE A 46 -6.90 -2.75 4.91
N SER A 47 -7.06 -1.83 5.85
CA SER A 47 -7.37 -0.44 5.57
C SER A 47 -6.42 0.44 6.35
N GLN A 48 -5.81 1.40 5.67
CA GLN A 48 -4.90 2.34 6.29
C GLN A 48 -5.06 3.73 5.66
N GLN A 49 -5.18 4.74 6.53
CA GLN A 49 -5.06 6.12 6.11
C GLN A 49 -3.59 6.43 5.86
N ILE A 50 -3.30 6.91 4.65
CA ILE A 50 -1.95 7.28 4.24
C ILE A 50 -1.91 8.80 4.07
N HIS A 51 -0.91 9.42 4.69
CA HIS A 51 -0.70 10.87 4.70
C HIS A 51 0.68 11.19 4.15
N GLY A 52 0.86 12.42 3.67
CA GLY A 52 2.20 12.88 3.29
C GLY A 52 2.65 12.40 1.92
N LEU A 53 1.77 11.80 1.12
CA LEU A 53 2.08 11.46 -0.26
C LEU A 53 1.84 12.67 -1.16
N ASN A 54 2.53 12.70 -2.30
CA ASN A 54 2.24 13.67 -3.34
C ASN A 54 1.25 13.04 -4.33
N PRO A 55 0.38 13.83 -4.98
CA PRO A 55 -0.43 13.31 -6.07
C PRO A 55 0.44 12.64 -7.13
N GLY A 56 0.01 11.46 -7.60
CA GLY A 56 0.81 10.67 -8.50
C GLY A 56 0.46 9.19 -8.52
N MET A 57 1.31 8.43 -9.21
CA MET A 57 1.18 6.98 -9.30
C MET A 57 2.07 6.31 -8.26
N TYR A 58 1.57 5.22 -7.69
CA TYR A 58 2.24 4.39 -6.72
C TYR A 58 1.99 2.93 -7.05
N PHE A 59 2.78 2.04 -6.45
CA PHE A 59 2.59 0.61 -6.53
C PHE A 59 2.36 0.06 -5.12
N ILE A 60 1.35 -0.79 -5.01
CA ILE A 60 1.06 -1.61 -3.83
C ILE A 60 1.51 -3.02 -4.15
N ALA A 61 2.47 -3.54 -3.40
CA ALA A 61 2.94 -4.92 -3.51
C ALA A 61 2.53 -5.72 -2.28
N ILE A 62 1.90 -6.88 -2.48
CA ILE A 62 1.64 -7.86 -1.42
C ILE A 62 2.65 -8.98 -1.57
N ARG A 63 3.53 -9.14 -0.59
CA ARG A 63 4.54 -10.19 -0.56
C ARG A 63 4.21 -11.21 0.51
N ASN A 64 4.15 -12.50 0.15
CA ASN A 64 3.86 -13.58 1.09
C ASN A 64 4.96 -14.67 1.09
N GLY A 65 6.23 -14.28 0.90
CA GLY A 65 7.39 -15.18 0.88
C GLY A 65 7.52 -16.06 -0.37
N GLN A 66 6.40 -16.50 -0.96
CA GLN A 66 6.37 -17.35 -2.16
C GLN A 66 5.81 -16.64 -3.40
N GLN A 67 4.95 -15.64 -3.22
CA GLN A 67 4.26 -14.92 -4.27
C GLN A 67 4.31 -13.41 -4.00
N SER A 68 4.33 -12.65 -5.10
CA SER A 68 4.25 -11.20 -5.07
C SER A 68 3.13 -10.76 -6.01
N TYR A 69 2.15 -10.07 -5.47
CA TYR A 69 1.11 -9.40 -6.25
C TYR A 69 1.41 -7.91 -6.25
N VAL A 70 1.35 -7.25 -7.40
CA VAL A 70 1.62 -5.81 -7.52
C VAL A 70 0.44 -5.16 -8.22
N GLU A 71 -0.06 -4.07 -7.66
CA GLU A 71 -1.09 -3.26 -8.31
C GLU A 71 -0.76 -1.77 -8.29
N LYS A 72 -1.20 -1.05 -9.32
CA LYS A 72 -1.06 0.39 -9.45
C LYS A 72 -2.12 1.12 -8.65
N TRP A 73 -1.70 2.14 -7.91
CA TRP A 73 -2.59 3.03 -7.17
C TRP A 73 -2.33 4.48 -7.57
N ARG A 74 -3.39 5.19 -7.97
CA ARG A 74 -3.33 6.60 -8.34
C ARG A 74 -3.89 7.44 -7.19
N ILE A 75 -3.14 8.43 -6.76
CA ILE A 75 -3.55 9.45 -5.80
C ILE A 75 -3.71 10.76 -6.56
N GLU A 76 -4.85 11.43 -6.35
CA GLU A 76 -5.19 12.72 -6.96
C GLU A 76 -4.95 13.89 -6.00
#